data_AF-A0AA38W6Z1-F1
#
_entry.id   AF-A0AA38W6Z1-F1
#
_cell.length_a   1.000
_cell.length_b   1.000
_cell.length_c   1.000
_cell.angle_alpha   90.00
_cell.angle_beta   90.00
_cell.angle_gamma   90.00
#
_symmetry.space_group_name_H-M   'P 1'
#
loop_
_entity.id
_entity.type
_entity.pdbx_description
1 polymer ?
#
loop_
_entity_poly.entity_id
_entity_poly.type
_entity_poly.pdbx_seq_one_letter_code
_entity_poly.pdbx_strand_id
1 'polypeptide(L)'
;MAVEEPKKVEVEPECPPEPPVAATEEEKADVSEEKPTDDTKALIVVEKPTEEICDEKPTEGSINRDEVLAKVVTEKKDALIKAWEESEKSKAENKAQQKISSIGAWENSKKAELEAELKKIEEDLEKKKAKYIEKMKNKIAILHKQAEEKRAIAEAKKGEEILKAEELAAKCRATGDTPKKLLAWF
;
A
#
# COMPACT_ATOMS: atom_id res chain seq x y z
N MET A 1 12.18 24.54 -64.54
CA MET A 1 11.68 25.65 -63.70
C MET A 1 10.43 25.12 -62.99
N ALA A 2 10.24 25.24 -61.69
CA ALA A 2 11.02 25.98 -60.69
C ALA A 2 11.82 25.07 -59.73
N VAL A 3 12.74 25.70 -59.00
CA VAL A 3 13.46 25.15 -57.85
C VAL A 3 12.79 25.69 -56.60
N GLU A 4 12.53 24.86 -55.58
CA GLU A 4 12.70 25.28 -54.18
C GLU A 4 12.71 24.09 -53.19
N GLU A 5 13.80 24.04 -52.43
CA GLU A 5 13.98 23.46 -51.10
C GLU A 5 14.82 24.49 -50.31
N PRO A 6 14.92 24.46 -48.97
CA PRO A 6 14.06 23.84 -47.96
C PRO A 6 13.67 24.84 -46.84
N LYS A 7 12.91 24.41 -45.81
CA LYS A 7 12.93 25.11 -44.50
C LYS A 7 13.04 24.16 -43.32
N LYS A 8 14.22 24.18 -42.71
CA LYS A 8 14.55 23.59 -41.40
C LYS A 8 14.21 24.61 -40.31
N VAL A 9 13.47 24.21 -39.28
CA VAL A 9 13.45 24.89 -37.96
C VAL A 9 13.47 23.81 -36.88
N GLU A 10 14.24 24.09 -35.84
CA GLU A 10 14.72 23.18 -34.80
C GLU A 10 14.45 23.85 -33.46
N VAL A 11 13.74 23.19 -32.53
CA VAL A 11 13.58 23.63 -31.14
C VAL A 11 13.55 22.39 -30.24
N GLU A 12 14.28 22.49 -29.12
CA GLU A 12 14.54 21.46 -28.11
C GLU A 12 13.33 21.10 -27.21
N PRO A 13 13.44 20.01 -26.40
CA PRO A 13 12.41 19.59 -25.46
C PRO A 13 12.55 20.30 -24.09
N GLU A 14 11.55 21.10 -23.69
CA GLU A 14 11.48 21.64 -22.33
C GLU A 14 10.83 20.67 -21.34
N CYS A 15 11.51 20.45 -20.21
CA CYS A 15 11.02 19.67 -19.07
C CYS A 15 10.50 20.62 -17.98
N PRO A 16 9.30 20.41 -17.39
CA PRO A 16 8.85 21.18 -16.22
C PRO A 16 9.59 20.79 -14.93
N PRO A 17 9.87 21.75 -14.01
CA PRO A 17 10.76 21.54 -12.87
C PRO A 17 10.10 20.91 -11.61
N GLU A 18 10.94 20.34 -10.75
CA GLU A 18 10.59 19.87 -9.40
C GLU A 18 10.45 21.03 -8.38
N PRO A 19 9.57 20.93 -7.37
CA PRO A 19 9.56 21.80 -6.19
C PRO A 19 10.48 21.28 -5.05
N PRO A 20 11.03 22.15 -4.17
CA PRO A 20 12.12 21.79 -3.25
C PRO A 20 11.71 21.66 -1.76
N VAL A 21 12.71 21.34 -0.91
CA VAL A 21 12.79 21.40 0.57
C VAL A 21 11.89 20.44 1.37
N ALA A 22 12.24 19.98 2.59
CA ALA A 22 13.27 20.43 3.53
C ALA A 22 13.96 19.27 4.29
N ALA A 23 15.11 19.54 4.90
CA ALA A 23 15.76 18.66 5.86
C ALA A 23 15.18 18.85 7.29
N THR A 24 15.14 17.77 8.07
CA THR A 24 15.10 17.81 9.54
C THR A 24 15.95 16.67 10.08
N GLU A 25 17.05 17.01 10.75
CA GLU A 25 17.67 16.15 11.76
C GLU A 25 16.85 16.28 13.04
N GLU A 26 16.62 15.18 13.77
CA GLU A 26 16.67 15.21 15.23
C GLU A 26 16.84 13.80 15.82
N GLU A 27 17.14 13.75 17.11
CA GLU A 27 18.03 12.78 17.73
C GLU A 27 17.31 11.69 18.56
N LYS A 28 18.10 10.69 18.98
CA LYS A 28 17.99 9.94 20.24
C LYS A 28 17.03 8.73 20.28
N ALA A 29 17.63 7.55 20.11
CA ALA A 29 17.10 6.28 20.61
C ALA A 29 17.77 5.92 21.94
N ASP A 30 17.00 5.92 23.03
CA ASP A 30 17.40 5.38 24.34
C ASP A 30 16.66 4.06 24.56
N VAL A 31 17.39 2.95 24.64
CA VAL A 31 16.83 1.61 24.89
C VAL A 31 17.08 1.25 26.34
N SER A 32 16.03 1.32 27.15
CA SER A 32 16.05 0.87 28.53
C SER A 32 15.71 -0.63 28.62
N GLU A 33 16.53 -1.38 29.34
CA GLU A 33 16.41 -2.84 29.52
C GLU A 33 15.62 -3.14 30.81
N GLU A 34 14.37 -3.61 30.69
CA GLU A 34 13.62 -4.13 31.85
C GLU A 34 13.72 -5.66 31.95
N LYS A 35 14.27 -6.14 33.07
CA LYS A 35 14.19 -7.55 33.51
C LYS A 35 13.06 -7.73 34.54
N PRO A 36 12.43 -8.92 34.60
CA PRO A 36 11.30 -9.19 35.49
C PRO A 36 11.72 -9.37 36.95
N THR A 37 10.92 -8.85 37.87
CA THR A 37 11.01 -9.12 39.31
C THR A 37 10.00 -10.19 39.72
N ASP A 38 10.48 -11.29 40.30
CA ASP A 38 9.69 -12.42 40.79
C ASP A 38 9.45 -12.28 42.30
N ASP A 39 8.22 -11.92 42.69
CA ASP A 39 7.82 -11.76 44.10
C ASP A 39 7.39 -13.10 44.72
N THR A 40 8.39 -13.89 45.15
CA THR A 40 8.14 -15.11 45.92
C THR A 40 7.69 -14.78 47.35
N LYS A 41 6.39 -14.51 47.52
CA LYS A 41 5.76 -14.21 48.82
C LYS A 41 5.66 -15.45 49.70
N ALA A 42 6.69 -15.68 50.51
CA ALA A 42 6.65 -16.63 51.63
C ALA A 42 5.68 -16.16 52.72
N LEU A 43 4.83 -17.07 53.21
CA LEU A 43 4.35 -17.24 54.61
C LEU A 43 3.18 -18.25 54.61
N ILE A 44 3.49 -19.52 54.90
CA ILE A 44 2.46 -20.55 55.19
C ILE A 44 2.45 -20.81 56.70
N VAL A 45 1.25 -20.78 57.27
CA VAL A 45 0.94 -20.94 58.69
C VAL A 45 0.73 -22.42 59.02
N VAL A 46 1.37 -22.94 60.08
CA VAL A 46 1.05 -24.25 60.70
C VAL A 46 1.33 -24.24 62.22
N GLU A 47 0.27 -24.40 63.03
CA GLU A 47 0.20 -25.02 64.40
C GLU A 47 1.11 -24.54 65.56
N LYS A 48 0.75 -24.63 66.87
CA LYS A 48 -0.50 -24.94 67.63
C LYS A 48 -0.39 -24.30 69.07
N PRO A 49 -1.33 -24.48 70.04
CA PRO A 49 -1.59 -23.49 71.08
C PRO A 49 -0.93 -23.76 72.44
N THR A 50 -1.00 -22.75 73.32
CA THR A 50 -0.84 -22.89 74.78
C THR A 50 -2.04 -22.25 75.47
N GLU A 51 -2.74 -23.03 76.30
CA GLU A 51 -3.87 -22.61 77.15
C GLU A 51 -3.39 -22.11 78.54
N GLU A 52 -4.38 -21.68 79.37
CA GLU A 52 -4.30 -21.21 80.77
C GLU A 52 -3.67 -19.80 81.01
N ILE A 53 -4.19 -18.92 81.89
CA ILE A 53 -5.49 -18.81 82.60
C ILE A 53 -5.71 -17.33 83.01
N CYS A 54 -6.97 -16.86 83.19
CA CYS A 54 -7.38 -15.79 84.16
C CYS A 54 -8.89 -15.45 84.03
N ASP A 55 -9.69 -15.81 85.03
CA ASP A 55 -11.14 -15.57 85.11
C ASP A 55 -11.53 -14.08 85.26
N GLU A 56 -12.53 -13.61 84.50
CA GLU A 56 -13.61 -12.74 85.03
C GLU A 56 -14.95 -12.97 84.27
N LYS A 57 -16.02 -13.16 85.06
CA LYS A 57 -17.48 -13.13 84.77
C LYS A 57 -18.05 -13.26 83.32
N PRO A 58 -19.01 -14.19 83.10
CA PRO A 58 -19.87 -14.17 81.92
C PRO A 58 -21.06 -13.19 82.08
N THR A 59 -20.86 -11.91 81.76
CA THR A 59 -21.95 -10.90 81.67
C THR A 59 -21.96 -10.11 80.34
N GLU A 60 -21.34 -10.63 79.28
CA GLU A 60 -21.10 -9.87 78.03
C GLU A 60 -21.59 -10.57 76.74
N GLY A 61 -22.48 -11.57 76.84
CA GLY A 61 -22.97 -12.32 75.67
C GLY A 61 -23.98 -11.60 74.77
N SER A 62 -24.62 -10.53 75.27
CA SER A 62 -25.68 -9.81 74.55
C SER A 62 -25.15 -8.57 73.81
N ILE A 63 -24.33 -7.75 74.46
CA ILE A 63 -23.89 -6.44 73.94
C ILE A 63 -23.03 -6.62 72.68
N ASN A 64 -22.07 -7.56 72.72
CA ASN A 64 -21.25 -7.93 71.55
C ASN A 64 -22.10 -8.41 70.36
N ARG A 65 -23.21 -9.12 70.61
CA ARG A 65 -24.08 -9.64 69.55
C ARG A 65 -24.78 -8.51 68.81
N ASP A 66 -25.30 -7.52 69.54
CA ASP A 66 -25.99 -6.39 68.94
C ASP A 66 -25.02 -5.48 68.17
N GLU A 67 -23.77 -5.32 68.63
CA GLU A 67 -22.72 -4.62 67.89
C GLU A 67 -22.32 -5.36 66.60
N VAL A 68 -22.15 -6.69 66.65
CA VAL A 68 -21.88 -7.51 65.45
C VAL A 68 -23.06 -7.46 64.47
N LEU A 69 -24.30 -7.50 64.95
CA LEU A 69 -25.48 -7.33 64.10
C LEU A 69 -25.56 -5.93 63.47
N ALA A 70 -25.20 -4.88 64.21
CA ALA A 70 -25.10 -3.53 63.67
C ALA A 70 -24.06 -3.43 62.55
N LYS A 71 -22.87 -4.01 62.74
CA LYS A 71 -21.79 -4.10 61.73
C LYS A 71 -22.24 -4.83 60.47
N VAL A 72 -22.86 -6.00 60.60
CA VAL A 72 -23.42 -6.76 59.47
C VAL A 72 -24.53 -5.97 58.74
N VAL A 73 -25.35 -5.19 59.46
CA VAL A 73 -26.37 -4.32 58.86
C VAL A 73 -25.75 -3.14 58.12
N THR A 74 -24.66 -2.54 58.61
CA THR A 74 -23.93 -1.50 57.87
C THR A 74 -23.23 -2.07 56.65
N GLU A 75 -22.51 -3.19 56.78
CA GLU A 75 -21.85 -3.87 55.65
C GLU A 75 -22.85 -4.24 54.55
N LYS A 76 -24.04 -4.73 54.91
CA LYS A 76 -25.12 -5.02 53.94
C LYS A 76 -25.62 -3.77 53.23
N LYS A 77 -25.73 -2.63 53.92
CA LYS A 77 -26.11 -1.34 53.31
C LYS A 77 -25.01 -0.86 52.37
N ASP A 78 -23.75 -0.90 52.79
CA ASP A 78 -22.61 -0.46 52.00
C ASP A 78 -22.41 -1.33 50.75
N ALA A 79 -22.63 -2.65 50.86
CA ALA A 79 -22.62 -3.56 49.71
C ALA A 79 -23.73 -3.22 48.70
N LEU A 80 -24.93 -2.88 49.17
CA LEU A 80 -26.04 -2.46 48.30
C LEU A 80 -25.77 -1.10 47.63
N ILE A 81 -25.21 -0.15 48.37
CA ILE A 81 -24.80 1.17 47.85
C ILE A 81 -23.73 1.01 46.77
N LYS A 82 -22.67 0.22 47.03
CA LYS A 82 -21.61 -0.09 46.06
C LYS A 82 -22.15 -0.77 44.81
N ALA A 83 -23.04 -1.75 44.95
CA ALA A 83 -23.67 -2.43 43.81
C ALA A 83 -24.54 -1.48 42.96
N TRP A 84 -25.24 -0.53 43.60
CA TRP A 84 -25.99 0.50 42.89
C TRP A 84 -25.09 1.52 42.20
N GLU A 85 -24.05 2.01 42.88
CA GLU A 85 -23.04 2.92 42.33
C GLU A 85 -22.35 2.31 41.10
N GLU A 86 -21.95 1.04 41.18
CA GLU A 86 -21.33 0.33 40.06
C GLU A 86 -22.32 0.11 38.90
N SER A 87 -23.60 -0.12 39.18
CA SER A 87 -24.65 -0.15 38.15
C SER A 87 -24.79 1.19 37.42
N GLU A 88 -24.76 2.31 38.13
CA GLU A 88 -24.83 3.65 37.51
C GLU A 88 -23.55 3.99 36.73
N LYS A 89 -22.36 3.64 37.24
CA LYS A 89 -21.09 3.76 36.51
C LYS A 89 -21.12 2.94 35.22
N SER A 90 -21.52 1.67 35.28
CA SER A 90 -21.62 0.79 34.11
C SER A 90 -22.58 1.34 33.05
N LYS A 91 -23.71 1.95 33.45
CA LYS A 91 -24.63 2.65 32.52
C LYS A 91 -24.00 3.88 31.87
N ALA A 92 -23.18 4.65 32.60
CA ALA A 92 -22.47 5.80 32.05
C ALA A 92 -21.38 5.37 31.07
N GLU A 93 -20.57 4.38 31.46
CA GLU A 93 -19.52 3.74 30.65
C GLU A 93 -20.08 3.18 29.34
N ASN A 94 -21.15 2.39 29.39
CA ASN A 94 -21.78 1.81 28.20
C ASN A 94 -22.28 2.89 27.21
N LYS A 95 -22.85 3.99 27.73
CA LYS A 95 -23.24 5.14 26.89
C LYS A 95 -22.01 5.82 26.25
N ALA A 96 -20.93 6.00 27.01
CA ALA A 96 -19.69 6.58 26.49
C ALA A 96 -19.09 5.70 25.40
N GLN A 97 -18.97 4.39 25.63
CA GLN A 97 -18.51 3.40 24.65
C GLN A 97 -19.38 3.41 23.38
N GLN A 98 -20.71 3.44 23.51
CA GLN A 98 -21.61 3.56 22.35
C GLN A 98 -21.32 4.82 21.51
N LYS A 99 -21.05 5.97 22.17
CA LYS A 99 -20.68 7.21 21.45
C LYS A 99 -19.32 7.10 20.78
N ILE A 100 -18.30 6.55 21.46
CA ILE A 100 -16.97 6.33 20.90
C ILE A 100 -17.04 5.40 19.68
N SER A 101 -17.75 4.27 19.77
CA SER A 101 -17.96 3.36 18.63
C SER A 101 -18.72 4.03 17.48
N SER A 102 -19.72 4.86 17.78
CA SER A 102 -20.46 5.62 16.76
C SER A 102 -19.59 6.66 16.05
N ILE A 103 -18.66 7.30 16.76
CA ILE A 103 -17.70 8.25 16.19
C ILE A 103 -16.70 7.49 15.30
N GLY A 104 -16.06 6.43 15.81
CA GLY A 104 -15.11 5.63 15.03
C GLY A 104 -15.73 4.99 13.78
N ALA A 105 -16.99 4.56 13.84
CA ALA A 105 -17.72 4.08 12.66
C ALA A 105 -17.95 5.17 11.61
N TRP A 106 -18.28 6.40 12.04
CA TRP A 106 -18.46 7.54 11.15
C TRP A 106 -17.14 8.02 10.53
N GLU A 107 -16.07 8.09 11.33
CA GLU A 107 -14.71 8.39 10.86
C GLU A 107 -14.23 7.37 9.84
N ASN A 108 -14.42 6.07 10.11
CA ASN A 108 -14.07 5.01 9.17
C ASN A 108 -14.89 5.09 7.88
N SER A 109 -16.18 5.46 7.95
CA SER A 109 -17.01 5.69 6.76
C SER A 109 -16.48 6.87 5.92
N LYS A 110 -16.05 7.97 6.55
CA LYS A 110 -15.48 9.14 5.86
C LYS A 110 -14.10 8.87 5.29
N LYS A 111 -13.29 8.08 5.99
CA LYS A 111 -12.00 7.58 5.49
C LYS A 111 -12.17 6.70 4.25
N ALA A 112 -13.10 5.73 4.29
CA ALA A 112 -13.38 4.84 3.16
C ALA A 112 -13.92 5.59 1.93
N GLU A 113 -14.69 6.67 2.12
CA GLU A 113 -15.17 7.55 1.04
C GLU A 113 -13.98 8.23 0.33
N LEU A 114 -13.05 8.82 1.08
CA LEU A 114 -11.84 9.46 0.54
C LEU A 114 -10.87 8.45 -0.10
N GLU A 115 -10.70 7.27 0.49
CA GLU A 115 -9.89 6.18 -0.10
C GLU A 115 -10.47 5.68 -1.43
N ALA A 116 -11.80 5.64 -1.57
CA ALA A 116 -12.46 5.30 -2.82
C ALA A 116 -12.27 6.38 -3.90
N GLU A 117 -12.30 7.66 -3.53
CA GLU A 117 -11.99 8.77 -4.44
C GLU A 117 -10.53 8.74 -4.91
N LEU A 118 -9.58 8.53 -3.98
CA LEU A 118 -8.16 8.38 -4.29
C LEU A 118 -7.92 7.23 -5.27
N LYS A 119 -8.47 6.05 -4.99
CA LYS A 119 -8.35 4.88 -5.87
C LYS A 119 -8.93 5.13 -7.26
N LYS A 120 -10.05 5.84 -7.37
CA LYS A 120 -10.65 6.23 -8.65
C LYS A 120 -9.71 7.13 -9.47
N ILE A 121 -9.02 8.07 -8.81
CA ILE A 121 -8.03 8.95 -9.46
C ILE A 121 -6.83 8.12 -9.95
N GLU A 122 -6.32 7.20 -9.13
CA GLU A 122 -5.22 6.30 -9.51
C GLU A 122 -5.57 5.43 -10.72
N GLU A 123 -6.76 4.81 -10.73
CA GLU A 123 -7.24 4.03 -11.86
C GLU A 123 -7.34 4.87 -13.15
N ASP A 124 -7.82 6.11 -13.06
CA ASP A 124 -7.93 7.00 -14.22
C ASP A 124 -6.57 7.52 -14.71
N LEU A 125 -5.58 7.65 -13.83
CA LEU A 125 -4.18 7.90 -14.21
C LEU A 125 -3.57 6.70 -14.93
N GLU A 126 -3.74 5.48 -14.41
CA GLU A 126 -3.21 4.28 -15.06
C GLU A 126 -3.91 3.99 -16.40
N LYS A 127 -5.23 4.21 -16.51
CA LYS A 127 -5.96 4.18 -17.79
C LYS A 127 -5.40 5.19 -18.81
N LYS A 128 -5.03 6.40 -18.38
CA LYS A 128 -4.38 7.40 -19.26
C LYS A 128 -3.00 6.92 -19.70
N LYS A 129 -2.16 6.50 -18.75
CA LYS A 129 -0.80 6.00 -18.97
C LYS A 129 -0.79 4.81 -19.95
N ALA A 130 -1.65 3.82 -19.76
CA ALA A 130 -1.83 2.70 -20.68
C ALA A 130 -2.15 3.16 -22.12
N LYS A 131 -3.11 4.08 -22.30
CA LYS A 131 -3.47 4.66 -23.61
C LYS A 131 -2.30 5.40 -24.27
N TYR A 132 -1.44 6.09 -23.51
CA TYR A 132 -0.25 6.74 -24.07
C TYR A 132 0.81 5.71 -24.49
N ILE A 133 1.06 4.69 -23.67
CA ILE A 133 1.99 3.59 -23.99
C ILE A 133 1.53 2.86 -25.26
N GLU A 134 0.24 2.55 -25.38
CA GLU A 134 -0.36 1.94 -26.57
C GLU A 134 -0.18 2.81 -27.81
N LYS A 135 -0.48 4.11 -27.72
CA LYS A 135 -0.26 5.07 -28.83
C LYS A 135 1.20 5.09 -29.30
N MET A 136 2.18 5.04 -28.39
CA MET A 136 3.59 5.02 -28.78
C MET A 136 4.00 3.67 -29.38
N LYS A 137 3.53 2.54 -28.84
CA LYS A 137 3.72 1.21 -29.44
C LYS A 137 3.12 1.12 -30.85
N ASN A 138 1.93 1.70 -31.07
CA ASN A 138 1.29 1.75 -32.39
C ASN A 138 2.11 2.58 -33.40
N LYS A 139 2.65 3.74 -33.00
CA LYS A 139 3.58 4.53 -33.84
C LYS A 139 4.83 3.73 -34.22
N ILE A 140 5.43 3.01 -33.26
CA ILE A 140 6.59 2.14 -33.52
C ILE A 140 6.22 1.03 -34.52
N ALA A 141 5.06 0.41 -34.38
CA ALA A 141 4.58 -0.62 -35.31
C ALA A 141 4.35 -0.05 -36.74
N ILE A 142 3.79 1.16 -36.87
CA ILE A 142 3.64 1.85 -38.16
C ILE A 142 5.01 2.10 -38.80
N LEU A 143 5.99 2.60 -38.04
CA LEU A 143 7.36 2.82 -38.54
C LEU A 143 8.03 1.51 -38.98
N HIS A 144 7.83 0.42 -38.23
CA HIS A 144 8.35 -0.90 -38.60
C HIS A 144 7.73 -1.38 -39.92
N LYS A 145 6.40 -1.33 -40.03
CA LYS A 145 5.67 -1.70 -41.24
C LYS A 145 6.12 -0.90 -42.47
N GLN A 146 6.28 0.41 -42.34
CA GLN A 146 6.80 1.26 -43.43
C GLN A 146 8.23 0.90 -43.84
N ALA A 147 9.07 0.49 -42.89
CA ALA A 147 10.43 0.02 -43.19
C ALA A 147 10.41 -1.35 -43.91
N GLU A 148 9.53 -2.25 -43.51
CA GLU A 148 9.32 -3.55 -44.17
C GLU A 148 8.75 -3.39 -45.58
N GLU A 149 7.76 -2.52 -45.78
CA GLU A 149 7.21 -2.18 -47.10
C GLU A 149 8.32 -1.65 -48.04
N LYS A 150 9.22 -0.79 -47.55
CA LYS A 150 10.38 -0.30 -48.31
C LYS A 150 11.37 -1.42 -48.64
N ARG A 151 11.65 -2.34 -47.72
CA ARG A 151 12.53 -3.51 -47.96
C ARG A 151 11.92 -4.46 -49.01
N ALA A 152 10.62 -4.72 -48.93
CA ALA A 152 9.91 -5.56 -49.88
C ALA A 152 9.96 -4.97 -51.31
N ILE A 153 9.77 -3.65 -51.45
CA ILE A 153 9.91 -2.95 -52.74
C ILE A 153 11.35 -3.05 -53.28
N ALA A 154 12.37 -2.92 -52.42
CA ALA A 154 13.76 -3.04 -52.83
C ALA A 154 14.12 -4.46 -53.32
N GLU A 155 13.68 -5.49 -52.58
CA GLU A 155 13.92 -6.89 -52.96
C GLU A 155 13.15 -7.29 -54.22
N ALA A 156 11.92 -6.78 -54.41
CA ALA A 156 11.15 -6.97 -55.64
C ALA A 156 11.85 -6.38 -56.87
N LYS A 157 12.39 -5.15 -56.77
CA LYS A 157 13.18 -4.52 -57.85
C LYS A 157 14.46 -5.30 -58.17
N LYS A 158 15.16 -5.77 -57.13
CA LYS A 158 16.34 -6.63 -57.29
C LYS A 158 16.01 -7.94 -58.01
N GLY A 159 14.88 -8.58 -57.67
CA GLY A 159 14.38 -9.75 -58.39
C GLY A 159 14.05 -9.45 -59.86
N GLU A 160 13.40 -8.31 -60.14
CA GLU A 160 13.10 -7.86 -61.50
C GLU A 160 14.38 -7.63 -62.34
N GLU A 161 15.41 -7.02 -61.77
CA GLU A 161 16.70 -6.81 -62.43
C GLU A 161 17.46 -8.12 -62.71
N ILE A 162 17.39 -9.08 -61.78
CA ILE A 162 17.95 -10.43 -61.98
C ILE A 162 17.23 -11.15 -63.13
N LEU A 163 15.90 -11.19 -63.12
CA LEU A 163 15.11 -11.83 -64.17
C LEU A 163 15.38 -11.19 -65.56
N LYS A 164 15.46 -9.86 -65.64
CA LYS A 164 15.85 -9.16 -66.88
C LYS A 164 17.25 -9.54 -67.37
N ALA A 165 18.21 -9.74 -66.46
CA ALA A 165 19.55 -10.19 -66.81
C ALA A 165 19.56 -11.65 -67.30
N GLU A 166 18.77 -12.53 -66.67
CA GLU A 166 18.59 -13.92 -67.07
C GLU A 166 17.90 -14.07 -68.43
N GLU A 167 16.82 -13.32 -68.68
CA GLU A 167 16.13 -13.24 -69.98
C GLU A 167 17.08 -12.78 -71.09
N LEU A 168 17.87 -11.73 -70.84
CA LEU A 168 18.81 -11.19 -71.81
C LEU A 168 19.96 -12.17 -72.08
N ALA A 169 20.46 -12.86 -71.04
CA ALA A 169 21.44 -13.92 -71.19
C ALA A 169 20.88 -15.14 -71.96
N ALA A 170 19.63 -15.54 -71.68
CA ALA A 170 18.95 -16.62 -72.41
C ALA A 170 18.75 -16.26 -73.90
N LYS A 171 18.35 -15.02 -74.19
CA LYS A 171 18.25 -14.50 -75.56
C LYS A 171 19.60 -14.52 -76.29
N CYS A 172 20.67 -14.06 -75.66
CA CYS A 172 22.03 -14.14 -76.20
C CYS A 172 22.44 -15.59 -76.50
N ARG A 173 22.20 -16.54 -75.58
CA ARG A 173 22.47 -17.97 -75.80
C ARG A 173 21.67 -18.57 -76.96
N ALA A 174 20.43 -18.12 -77.18
CA ALA A 174 19.57 -18.61 -78.25
C ALA A 174 19.93 -18.06 -79.64
N THR A 175 20.29 -16.77 -79.75
CA THR A 175 20.66 -16.14 -81.02
C THR A 175 22.13 -16.35 -81.40
N GLY A 176 23.00 -16.64 -80.43
CA GLY A 176 24.46 -16.65 -80.60
C GLY A 176 25.12 -15.27 -80.44
N ASP A 177 24.35 -14.24 -80.09
CA ASP A 177 24.82 -12.87 -79.87
C ASP A 177 25.62 -12.76 -78.55
N THR A 178 26.76 -12.06 -78.58
CA THR A 178 27.51 -11.74 -77.36
C THR A 178 26.87 -10.56 -76.58
N PRO A 179 26.78 -10.62 -75.24
CA PRO A 179 26.17 -9.55 -74.44
C PRO A 179 26.91 -8.21 -74.57
N LYS A 180 26.24 -7.22 -75.17
CA LYS A 180 26.82 -5.91 -75.55
C LYS A 180 27.40 -5.08 -74.40
N LYS A 181 27.04 -5.37 -73.14
CA LYS A 181 27.55 -4.67 -71.95
C LYS A 181 28.85 -5.25 -71.38
N LEU A 182 29.34 -6.40 -71.86
CA LEU A 182 30.56 -7.04 -71.33
C LEU A 182 31.85 -6.24 -71.62
N LEU A 183 31.86 -5.36 -72.62
CA LEU A 183 33.04 -4.56 -72.98
C LEU A 183 33.27 -3.32 -72.09
N ALA A 184 32.42 -3.04 -71.10
CA ALA A 184 32.49 -1.82 -70.28
C ALA A 184 33.02 -2.06 -68.84
N TRP A 185 33.54 -3.26 -68.54
CA TRP A 185 33.98 -3.67 -67.20
C TRP A 185 35.33 -4.40 -67.19
N PHE A 186 36.15 -4.17 -68.22
CA PHE A 186 37.56 -4.57 -68.30
C PHE A 186 38.43 -3.33 -68.56
#